data_AF-A0A7C7WCJ9-F1
#
_entry.id   AF-A0A7C7WCJ9-F1
#
_cell.length_a   1.000
_cell.length_b   1.000
_cell.length_c   1.000
_cell.angle_alpha   90.00
_cell.angle_beta   90.00
_cell.angle_gamma   90.00
#
_symmetry.space_group_name_H-M   'P 1'
#
loop_
_entity.id
_entity.type
_entity.pdbx_description
1 polymer ?
#
loop_
_entity_poly.entity_id
_entity_poly.type
_entity_poly.pdbx_seq_one_letter_code
_entity_poly.pdbx_strand_id
1 'polypeptide(L)' 'MLWFFNGAAGPPRFIGIHCDQRPRDYQLVVLYPDGTKETEHFGDSDTLVDAAKKLGKDLSSLGWEPCPTASSVARRES' A
#
# COMPACT_ATOMS: atom_id res chain seq x y z
N MET A 1 -3.27 5.12 3.69
CA MET A 1 -2.76 4.86 2.32
C MET A 1 -1.25 4.95 2.38
N LEU A 2 -0.53 3.87 2.07
CA LEU A 2 0.92 3.86 1.90
C LEU A 2 1.24 3.89 0.40
N TRP A 3 2.30 4.59 0.02
CA TRP A 3 2.83 4.55 -1.34
C TRP A 3 4.23 3.96 -1.31
N PHE A 4 4.54 3.13 -2.29
CA PHE A 4 5.87 2.60 -2.55
C PHE A 4 6.34 3.13 -3.90
N PHE A 5 7.58 3.59 -3.98
CA PHE A 5 8.19 4.04 -5.23
C PHE A 5 9.30 3.08 -5.67
N ASN A 6 9.48 2.95 -6.97
CA ASN A 6 10.65 2.32 -7.54
C ASN A 6 11.23 3.24 -8.63
N GLY A 7 12.44 3.75 -8.38
CA GLY A 7 13.18 4.63 -9.28
C GLY A 7 14.31 3.94 -10.06
N ALA A 8 14.45 2.62 -9.96
CA ALA A 8 15.67 1.93 -10.36
C ALA A 8 15.88 1.78 -11.89
N ALA A 9 14.84 1.92 -12.73
CA ALA A 9 14.97 1.60 -14.17
C ALA A 9 13.95 2.25 -15.12
N GLY A 10 13.53 3.50 -14.90
CA GLY A 10 12.61 4.17 -15.82
C GLY A 10 11.83 5.35 -15.21
N PRO A 11 10.72 5.80 -15.85
CA PRO A 11 9.84 6.79 -15.24
C PRO A 11 9.36 6.28 -13.87
N PRO A 12 9.22 7.17 -12.89
CA PRO A 12 8.92 6.79 -11.52
C PRO A 12 7.62 5.97 -11.46
N ARG A 13 7.73 4.76 -10.90
CA ARG A 13 6.59 3.85 -10.72
C ARG A 13 6.14 3.88 -9.28
N PHE A 14 4.83 3.86 -9.08
CA PHE A 14 4.22 3.92 -7.75
C PHE A 14 3.28 2.72 -7.56
N ILE A 15 3.39 2.09 -6.39
CA ILE A 15 2.42 1.13 -5.88
C ILE A 15 1.69 1.76 -4.70
N GLY A 16 0.36 1.80 -4.76
CA GLY A 16 -0.48 2.27 -3.68
C GLY A 16 -1.03 1.10 -2.86
N ILE A 17 -0.87 1.14 -1.54
CA ILE A 17 -1.45 0.17 -0.62
C ILE A 17 -2.48 0.89 0.26
N HIS A 18 -3.71 0.37 0.25
CA HIS A 18 -4.81 0.94 0.99
C HIS A 18 -5.46 -0.15 1.85
N CYS A 19 -5.41 0.03 3.16
CA CYS A 19 -6.25 -0.70 4.09
C CYS A 19 -7.55 0.10 4.24
N ASP A 20 -8.68 -0.51 3.92
CA ASP A 20 -10.00 0.11 4.05
C ASP A 20 -10.89 -0.78 4.93
N GLN A 21 -11.65 -0.14 5.82
CA GLN A 21 -12.63 -0.81 6.65
C GLN A 21 -14.01 -0.69 6.01
N ARG A 22 -14.62 -1.83 5.71
CA ARG A 22 -16.00 -1.91 5.24
C ARG A 22 -16.93 -2.23 6.42
N PRO A 23 -18.25 -2.06 6.25
CA PRO A 23 -19.21 -2.34 7.33
C PRO A 23 -19.24 -3.79 7.82
N ARG A 24 -18.71 -4.75 7.03
CA ARG A 24 -18.78 -6.19 7.33
C ARG A 24 -17.44 -6.92 7.25
N ASP A 25 -16.38 -6.24 6.82
CA ASP A 25 -15.11 -6.84 6.44
C ASP A 25 -14.03 -5.75 6.35
N TYR A 26 -12.79 -6.19 6.17
CA TYR A 26 -11.64 -5.32 5.91
C TYR A 26 -11.08 -5.67 4.54
N GLN A 27 -10.58 -4.69 3.80
CA GLN A 27 -9.98 -4.94 2.50
C GLN A 27 -8.58 -4.31 2.38
N LEU A 28 -7.67 -5.04 1.75
CA LEU A 28 -6.39 -4.55 1.28
C LEU A 28 -6.50 -4.32 -0.21
N VAL A 29 -6.37 -3.07 -0.63
CA VAL A 29 -6.33 -2.68 -2.04
C VAL A 29 -4.91 -2.36 -2.42
N VAL A 30 -4.43 -3.00 -3.49
CA VAL A 30 -3.11 -2.73 -4.09
C VAL A 30 -3.35 -2.14 -5.48
N LEU A 31 -2.84 -0.93 -5.71
CA LEU A 31 -2.86 -0.27 -7.00
C LEU A 31 -1.46 -0.33 -7.60
N TYR A 32 -1.33 -0.97 -8.76
CA TYR A 32 -0.07 -1.13 -9.47
C TYR A 32 0.15 -0.01 -10.50
N PRO A 33 1.40 0.20 -10.96
CA PRO A 33 1.74 1.29 -11.87
C PRO A 33 1.12 1.15 -13.27
N ASP A 34 0.71 -0.05 -13.65
CA ASP A 34 0.00 -0.36 -14.90
C ASP A 34 -1.49 0.00 -14.83
N GLY A 35 -1.97 0.46 -13.67
CA GLY A 35 -3.39 0.76 -13.41
C GLY A 35 -4.18 -0.46 -12.92
N THR A 36 -3.55 -1.63 -12.81
CA THR A 36 -4.19 -2.82 -12.25
C THR A 36 -4.46 -2.61 -10.78
N LYS A 37 -5.64 -3.04 -10.33
CA LYS A 37 -6.04 -3.01 -8.93
C LYS A 37 -6.31 -4.43 -8.44
N GLU A 38 -5.61 -4.84 -7.40
CA GLU A 38 -5.92 -6.04 -6.64
C GLU A 38 -6.64 -5.68 -5.35
N THR A 39 -7.55 -6.55 -4.91
CA THR A 39 -8.32 -6.35 -3.68
C THR A 39 -8.47 -7.68 -2.97
N GLU A 40 -7.96 -7.75 -1.74
CA GLU A 40 -8.07 -8.91 -0.87
C GLU A 40 -8.95 -8.56 0.34
N HIS A 41 -9.85 -9.46 0.72
CA HIS A 41 -10.80 -9.24 1.81
C HIS A 41 -10.40 -10.08 3.02
N PHE A 42 -10.58 -9.50 4.19
CA PHE A 42 -10.19 -10.06 5.49
C PHE A 42 -11.36 -9.95 6.46
N GLY A 43 -11.52 -10.96 7.32
CA GLY A 43 -12.54 -10.97 8.37
C GLY A 43 -12.21 -10.09 9.56
N ASP A 44 -10.93 -9.74 9.74
CA ASP A 44 -10.41 -9.03 10.90
C ASP A 44 -9.29 -8.04 10.51
N SER A 45 -9.13 -7.01 11.33
CA SER A 45 -8.15 -5.93 11.11
C SER A 45 -6.71 -6.39 11.34
N ASP A 46 -6.48 -7.35 12.23
CA ASP A 46 -5.13 -7.83 12.54
C ASP A 46 -4.53 -8.56 11.34
N THR A 47 -5.29 -9.44 10.71
CA THR A 47 -4.88 -10.17 9.49
C THR A 47 -4.66 -9.21 8.32
N LEU A 48 -5.51 -8.19 8.16
CA LEU A 48 -5.30 -7.12 7.18
C LEU A 48 -3.95 -6.41 7.38
N VAL A 49 -3.65 -6.04 8.63
CA VAL A 49 -2.41 -5.33 8.98
C VAL A 49 -1.19 -6.23 8.78
N ASP A 50 -1.28 -7.52 9.14
CA ASP A 50 -0.19 -8.47 8.93
C ASP A 50 0.07 -8.70 7.43
N ALA A 51 -0.99 -8.82 6.62
CA ALA A 51 -0.89 -8.90 5.17
C ALA A 51 -0.26 -7.65 4.56
N ALA A 52 -0.67 -6.45 4.99
CA ALA A 52 -0.10 -5.19 4.52
C ALA A 52 1.38 -5.05 4.90
N LYS A 53 1.78 -5.48 6.11
CA LYS A 53 3.18 -5.51 6.56
C LYS A 53 4.01 -6.49 5.73
N LYS A 54 3.48 -7.69 5.47
CA LYS A 54 4.14 -8.69 4.64
C LYS A 54 4.35 -8.16 3.22
N LEU A 55 3.31 -7.59 2.61
CA LEU A 55 3.38 -6.97 1.30
C LEU A 55 4.43 -5.84 1.25
N GLY A 56 4.49 -4.98 2.28
CA GLY A 56 5.52 -3.94 2.36
C GLY A 56 6.94 -4.50 2.43
N LYS A 57 7.17 -5.62 3.13
CA LYS A 57 8.47 -6.31 3.18
C LYS A 57 8.83 -6.97 1.85
N ASP A 58 7.85 -7.58 1.18
CA ASP A 58 8.04 -8.20 -0.13
C ASP A 58 8.40 -7.13 -1.18
N LEU A 59 7.68 -6.01 -1.18
CA LEU A 59 7.99 -4.84 -2.01
C LEU A 59 9.39 -4.28 -1.72
N SER A 60 9.76 -4.15 -0.44
CA SER A 60 11.11 -3.72 -0.05
C SER A 60 12.20 -4.66 -0.57
N SER A 61 11.95 -5.97 -0.52
CA SER A 61 12.86 -6.99 -1.05
C SER A 61 12.98 -6.94 -2.58
N LEU A 62 11.91 -6.50 -3.26
CA LEU A 62 11.88 -6.25 -4.71
C LEU A 62 12.50 -4.88 -5.10
N GLY A 63 13.06 -4.14 -4.15
CA GLY A 63 13.70 -2.83 -4.39
C GLY A 63 12.71 -1.66 -4.47
N TRP A 64 11.48 -1.83 -3.98
CA TRP A 64 10.55 -0.73 -3.82
C TRP A 64 10.75 -0.08 -2.46
N GLU A 65 10.84 1.24 -2.43
CA GLU A 65 11.04 1.98 -1.19
C GLU A 65 9.72 2.61 -0.74
N PRO A 66 9.40 2.59 0.57
CA PRO A 66 8.23 3.29 1.07
C PRO A 66 8.42 4.80 0.87
N CYS A 67 7.47 5.46 0.20
CA CYS A 67 7.47 6.90 0.00
C CYS A 67 7.33 7.61 1.35
N PRO A 68 8.35 8.34 1.84
CA PRO A 68 8.25 9.05 3.12
C PRO A 68 7.18 10.15 3.12
N THR A 69 6.89 10.71 1.93
CA THR A 69 5.93 11.80 1.75
C THR A 69 4.46 11.36 1.88
N ALA A 70 4.16 10.06 1.74
CA ALA A 70 2.80 9.53 1.79
C ALA A 70 2.24 9.40 3.21
N SER A 71 3.09 9.08 4.18
CA SER A 71 2.70 8.95 5.59
C SER A 71 2.36 10.31 6.23
N SER A 72 2.72 11.43 5.59
CA SER A 72 2.53 12.79 6.10
C SER A 72 1.37 13.56 5.46
N VAL A 73 0.74 13.06 4.38
CA VAL A 73 -0.47 13.72 3.82
C VAL A 73 -1.70 13.54 4.73
N ALA A 74 -1.65 12.61 5.68
CA ALA A 74 -2.66 12.51 6.76
C ALA A 74 -2.40 13.45 7.95
N ARG A 75 -1.33 14.28 7.93
CA ARG A 75 -1.06 15.25 9.01
C ARG A 75 -0.51 16.57 8.49
N ARG A 76 -1.36 17.33 7.80
CA ARG A 76 -1.37 18.80 7.84
C ARG A 76 -2.82 19.27 7.75
N GLU A 77 -3.53 19.16 8.87
CA GLU A 77 -4.55 20.16 9.19
C GLU A 77 -3.79 21.35 9.79
N SER A 78 -3.87 22.50 9.12
CA SER A 78 -3.48 23.81 9.63
C SER A 78 -4.61 24.77 9.33
#